data_AF-A0A2D5MU31-F1
#
_entry.id   AF-A0A2D5MU31-F1
#
_cell.length_a   1.000
_cell.length_b   1.000
_cell.length_c   1.000
_cell.angle_alpha   90.00
_cell.angle_beta   90.00
_cell.angle_gamma   90.00
#
_symmetry.space_group_name_H-M   'P 1'
#
loop_
_entity.id
_entity.type
_entity.pdbx_description
1 polymer ?
#
loop_
_entity_poly.entity_id
_entity_poly.type
_entity_poly.pdbx_seq_one_letter_code
_entity_poly.pdbx_strand_id
1 'polypeptide(L)'
;MIALLSTEKPITKKDACGILNISYNTTRLNNIIQEFEDRESFRATRKAQLKGKRATKEEIKDSIQSYLRGESVSEIAQGLYRSSGFIKGILDRVGVPTRPAAVEDRKGYAFLPDKCISEEFSPGETVWSAFYHAPALVQKEVHEIDYIKKYSSKCYSIYVWENTEGLVRGGYYGASLAYDLGKLTHLEEYGIDLEKI
;
A
#
# COMPACT_ATOMS: atom_id res chain seq x y z
N MET A 1 27.53 -3.96 -6.34
CA MET A 1 28.64 -3.01 -6.55
C MET A 1 29.52 -2.91 -5.32
N ILE A 2 29.02 -2.43 -4.17
CA ILE A 2 29.83 -2.33 -2.93
C ILE A 2 30.34 -3.71 -2.48
N ALA A 3 29.52 -4.76 -2.58
CA ALA A 3 29.96 -6.14 -2.34
C ALA A 3 31.13 -6.60 -3.25
N LEU A 4 31.29 -6.02 -4.44
CA LEU A 4 32.37 -6.33 -5.40
C LEU A 4 33.69 -5.60 -5.09
N LEU A 5 33.65 -4.61 -4.19
CA LEU A 5 34.84 -3.96 -3.64
C LEU A 5 35.40 -4.71 -2.42
N SER A 6 34.59 -5.60 -1.82
CA SER A 6 34.94 -6.39 -0.63
C SER A 6 35.16 -7.88 -0.93
N THR A 7 35.09 -8.30 -2.20
CA THR A 7 35.34 -9.68 -2.63
C THR A 7 36.84 -10.03 -2.67
N GLU A 8 37.17 -11.33 -2.68
CA GLU A 8 38.57 -11.82 -2.76
C GLU A 8 39.38 -11.24 -3.94
N LYS A 9 38.69 -10.90 -5.04
CA LYS A 9 39.23 -10.08 -6.13
C LYS A 9 38.41 -8.79 -6.22
N PRO A 10 38.84 -7.70 -5.58
CA PRO A 10 38.08 -6.45 -5.57
C PRO A 10 38.21 -5.72 -6.91
N ILE A 11 37.12 -5.11 -7.36
CA ILE A 11 37.16 -4.19 -8.52
C ILE A 11 37.97 -2.94 -8.20
N THR A 12 38.54 -2.27 -9.20
CA THR A 12 39.26 -1.02 -8.92
C THR A 12 38.29 0.11 -8.60
N LYS A 13 38.75 1.13 -7.86
CA LYS A 13 37.96 2.36 -7.62
C LYS A 13 37.57 3.07 -8.93
N LYS A 14 38.36 2.88 -9.99
CA LYS A 14 38.06 3.40 -11.33
C LYS A 14 36.89 2.65 -11.96
N ASP A 15 36.88 1.33 -11.87
CA ASP A 15 35.77 0.50 -12.35
C ASP A 15 34.49 0.75 -11.55
N ALA A 16 34.60 0.93 -10.24
CA ALA A 16 33.46 1.29 -9.39
C ALA A 16 32.84 2.64 -9.79
N CYS A 17 33.66 3.67 -10.06
CA CYS A 17 33.17 4.94 -10.60
C CYS A 17 32.50 4.76 -11.97
N GLY A 18 33.07 3.89 -12.83
CA GLY A 18 32.50 3.55 -14.13
C GLY A 18 31.12 2.88 -14.02
N ILE A 19 30.95 1.92 -13.10
CA ILE A 19 29.66 1.26 -12.85
C ILE A 19 28.60 2.24 -12.34
N LEU A 20 28.99 3.20 -11.48
CA LEU A 20 28.09 4.24 -10.99
C LEU A 20 27.84 5.36 -12.01
N ASN A 21 28.48 5.30 -13.18
CA ASN A 21 28.44 6.36 -14.20
C ASN A 21 28.80 7.74 -13.62
N ILE A 22 29.83 7.78 -12.76
CA ILE A 22 30.34 9.01 -12.14
C ILE A 22 31.80 9.25 -12.57
N SER A 23 32.21 10.51 -12.65
CA SER A 23 33.62 10.85 -12.87
C SER A 23 34.53 10.25 -11.77
N TYR A 24 35.73 9.83 -12.15
CA TYR A 24 36.70 9.22 -11.25
C TYR A 24 37.14 10.23 -10.17
N ASN A 25 36.55 10.10 -8.98
CA ASN A 25 36.85 10.91 -7.82
C ASN A 25 36.76 10.01 -6.58
N THR A 26 37.92 9.74 -5.97
CA THR A 26 38.05 8.80 -4.86
C THR A 26 37.38 9.29 -3.58
N THR A 27 37.39 10.60 -3.31
CA THR A 27 36.71 11.19 -2.15
C THR A 27 35.19 11.08 -2.29
N ARG A 28 34.64 11.44 -3.45
CA ARG A 28 33.20 11.31 -3.71
C ARG A 28 32.75 9.84 -3.65
N LEU A 29 33.53 8.92 -4.23
CA LEU A 29 33.23 7.50 -4.18
C LEU A 29 33.22 6.98 -2.73
N ASN A 30 34.23 7.33 -1.93
CA ASN A 30 34.28 6.92 -0.52
C ASN A 30 33.07 7.47 0.27
N ASN A 31 32.67 8.72 0.05
CA ASN A 31 31.49 9.29 0.71
C ASN A 31 30.20 8.55 0.35
N ILE A 32 30.00 8.22 -0.93
CA ILE A 32 28.84 7.44 -1.40
C ILE A 32 28.81 6.05 -0.75
N ILE A 33 29.97 5.39 -0.64
CA ILE A 33 30.09 4.08 0.00
C ILE A 33 29.74 4.20 1.49
N GLN A 34 30.33 5.17 2.19
CA GLN A 34 30.09 5.37 3.62
C GLN A 34 28.61 5.68 3.90
N GLU A 35 28.00 6.59 3.15
CA GLU A 35 26.57 6.91 3.28
C GLU A 35 25.67 5.69 3.04
N PHE A 36 26.04 4.82 2.09
CA PHE A 36 25.32 3.58 1.85
C PHE A 36 25.46 2.58 3.02
N GLU A 37 26.69 2.37 3.50
CA GLU A 37 26.97 1.47 4.63
C GLU A 37 26.30 1.95 5.93
N ASP A 38 26.32 3.26 6.19
CA ASP A 38 25.64 3.89 7.32
C ASP A 38 24.13 3.69 7.23
N ARG A 39 23.55 3.87 6.04
CA ARG A 39 22.11 3.64 5.83
C ARG A 39 21.72 2.17 6.01
N GLU A 40 22.52 1.25 5.47
CA GLU A 40 22.26 -0.19 5.61
C GLU A 40 22.43 -0.68 7.06
N SER A 41 23.48 -0.23 7.76
CA SER A 41 23.72 -0.56 9.17
C SER A 41 22.65 0.03 10.08
N PHE A 42 22.20 1.26 9.84
CA PHE A 42 21.06 1.85 10.53
C PHE A 42 19.78 1.03 10.34
N ARG A 43 19.48 0.66 9.09
CA ARG A 43 18.31 -0.18 8.75
C ARG A 43 18.39 -1.54 9.42
N ALA A 44 19.55 -2.19 9.40
CA ALA A 44 19.79 -3.47 10.05
C ALA A 44 19.60 -3.37 11.57
N THR A 45 20.12 -2.31 12.19
CA THR A 45 19.98 -2.05 13.63
C THR A 45 18.52 -1.85 14.02
N ARG A 46 17.77 -1.03 13.28
CA ARG A 46 16.32 -0.84 13.51
C ARG A 46 15.54 -2.14 13.37
N LYS A 47 15.79 -2.91 12.30
CA LYS A 47 15.18 -4.24 12.11
C LYS A 47 15.50 -5.19 13.25
N ALA A 48 16.75 -5.22 13.72
CA ALA A 48 17.18 -6.06 14.84
C ALA A 48 16.48 -5.66 16.15
N GLN A 49 16.36 -4.36 16.43
CA GLN A 49 15.65 -3.84 17.60
C GLN A 49 14.14 -4.15 17.58
N LEU A 50 13.53 -4.24 16.41
CA LEU A 50 12.10 -4.53 16.22
C LEU A 50 11.80 -6.03 16.06
N LYS A 51 12.83 -6.85 15.82
CA LYS A 51 12.68 -8.29 15.60
C LYS A 51 12.02 -8.95 16.82
N GLY A 52 10.98 -9.74 16.58
CA GLY A 52 10.24 -10.45 17.63
C GLY A 52 9.30 -9.56 18.47
N LYS A 53 9.33 -8.23 18.30
CA LYS A 53 8.39 -7.33 18.96
C LYS A 53 7.05 -7.35 18.23
N ARG A 54 5.96 -7.33 19.01
CA ARG A 54 4.60 -7.15 18.49
C ARG A 54 4.47 -5.78 17.81
N ALA A 55 3.47 -5.64 16.96
CA ALA A 55 3.14 -4.36 16.34
C ALA A 55 2.55 -3.43 17.41
N THR A 56 3.02 -2.19 17.46
CA THR A 56 2.39 -1.15 18.28
C THR A 56 1.07 -0.71 17.63
N LYS A 57 0.22 -0.01 18.39
CA LYS A 57 -1.03 0.55 17.85
C LYS A 57 -0.74 1.55 16.71
N GLU A 58 0.30 2.35 16.86
CA GLU A 58 0.77 3.29 15.85
C GLU A 58 1.23 2.58 14.59
N GLU A 59 2.07 1.53 14.69
CA GLU A 59 2.50 0.76 13.52
C GLU A 59 1.32 0.13 12.77
N ILE A 60 0.30 -0.35 13.50
CA ILE A 60 -0.92 -0.90 12.88
C ILE A 60 -1.66 0.20 12.12
N LYS A 61 -1.90 1.34 12.79
CA LYS A 61 -2.58 2.49 12.18
C LYS A 61 -1.85 3.00 10.94
N ASP A 62 -0.55 3.23 11.03
CA ASP A 62 0.29 3.70 9.93
C ASP A 62 0.29 2.69 8.77
N SER A 63 0.38 1.39 9.08
CA SER A 63 0.32 0.34 8.06
C SER A 63 -0.99 0.36 7.28
N ILE A 64 -2.13 0.50 7.98
CA ILE A 64 -3.46 0.56 7.35
C ILE A 64 -3.59 1.86 6.53
N GLN A 65 -3.22 3.00 7.11
CA GLN A 65 -3.41 4.31 6.48
C GLN A 65 -2.55 4.47 5.22
N SER A 66 -1.27 4.10 5.27
CA SER A 66 -0.38 4.10 4.10
C SER A 66 -0.88 3.16 3.01
N TYR A 67 -1.40 1.98 3.40
CA TYR A 67 -1.93 1.02 2.43
C TYR A 67 -3.16 1.54 1.69
N LEU A 68 -4.12 2.13 2.41
CA LEU A 68 -5.33 2.70 1.82
C LEU A 68 -5.01 3.90 0.93
N ARG A 69 -3.99 4.70 1.28
CA ARG A 69 -3.45 5.77 0.42
C ARG A 69 -2.76 5.27 -0.84
N GLY A 70 -2.49 3.97 -0.92
CA GLY A 70 -2.02 3.30 -2.11
C GLY A 70 -0.54 2.96 -2.11
N GLU A 71 0.18 3.13 -0.99
CA GLU A 71 1.53 2.60 -0.84
C GLU A 71 1.51 1.06 -0.89
N SER A 72 2.53 0.47 -1.50
CA SER A 72 2.69 -0.98 -1.53
C SER A 72 3.15 -1.53 -0.17
N VAL A 73 2.85 -2.81 0.08
CA VAL A 73 3.33 -3.50 1.29
C VAL A 73 4.86 -3.43 1.44
N SER A 74 5.58 -3.37 0.32
CA SER A 74 7.05 -3.27 0.34
C SER A 74 7.52 -1.88 0.80
N GLU A 75 6.88 -0.81 0.33
CA GLU A 75 7.20 0.57 0.72
C GLU A 75 6.90 0.78 2.22
N ILE A 76 5.73 0.34 2.68
CA ILE A 76 5.33 0.40 4.08
C ILE A 76 6.32 -0.37 4.97
N ALA A 77 6.68 -1.59 4.56
CA ALA A 77 7.65 -2.41 5.29
C ALA A 77 9.03 -1.76 5.37
N GLN A 78 9.46 -1.08 4.30
CA GLN A 78 10.70 -0.32 4.28
C GLN A 78 10.64 0.89 5.20
N GLY A 79 9.56 1.66 5.19
CA GLY A 79 9.36 2.83 6.04
C GLY A 79 9.29 2.48 7.54
N LEU A 80 8.61 1.38 7.89
CA LEU A 80 8.45 0.93 9.27
C LEU A 80 9.58 0.00 9.77
N TYR A 81 10.61 -0.26 8.95
CA TYR A 81 11.70 -1.19 9.29
C TYR A 81 11.20 -2.58 9.71
N ARG A 82 10.09 -3.04 9.11
CA ARG A 82 9.52 -4.38 9.31
C ARG A 82 9.70 -5.24 8.05
N SER A 83 9.38 -6.54 8.14
CA SER A 83 9.33 -7.40 6.96
C SER A 83 7.98 -7.26 6.25
N SER A 84 7.96 -7.43 4.93
CA SER A 84 6.71 -7.35 4.14
C SER A 84 5.68 -8.38 4.60
N GLY A 85 6.12 -9.58 4.99
CA GLY A 85 5.24 -10.60 5.56
C GLY A 85 4.61 -10.20 6.90
N PHE A 86 5.34 -9.42 7.71
CA PHE A 86 4.80 -8.90 8.97
C PHE A 86 3.72 -7.84 8.73
N ILE A 87 3.96 -6.90 7.80
CA ILE A 87 2.96 -5.90 7.40
C ILE A 87 1.73 -6.58 6.78
N LYS A 88 1.93 -7.53 5.87
CA LYS A 88 0.83 -8.32 5.30
C LYS A 88 0.00 -9.02 6.40
N GLY A 89 0.67 -9.65 7.37
CA GLY A 89 -0.02 -10.28 8.51
C GLY A 89 -0.75 -9.31 9.45
N ILE A 90 -0.40 -8.01 9.46
CA ILE A 90 -1.20 -6.98 10.13
C ILE A 90 -2.47 -6.72 9.33
N LEU A 91 -2.34 -6.43 8.03
CA LEU A 91 -3.46 -6.11 7.14
C LEU A 91 -4.49 -7.24 7.10
N ASP A 92 -4.03 -8.49 6.97
CA ASP A 92 -4.88 -9.68 6.93
C ASP A 92 -5.65 -9.88 8.25
N ARG A 93 -5.01 -9.67 9.41
CA ARG A 93 -5.65 -9.83 10.73
C ARG A 93 -6.71 -8.76 11.00
N VAL A 94 -6.41 -7.53 10.59
CA VAL A 94 -7.33 -6.41 10.70
C VAL A 94 -8.53 -6.64 9.77
N GLY A 95 -8.29 -7.21 8.59
CA GLY A 95 -9.27 -7.42 7.54
C GLY A 95 -9.29 -6.24 6.57
N VAL A 96 -8.12 -5.74 6.19
CA VAL A 96 -7.99 -4.74 5.11
C VAL A 96 -8.09 -5.49 3.77
N PRO A 97 -8.95 -5.04 2.83
CA PRO A 97 -9.05 -5.66 1.51
C PRO A 97 -7.70 -5.68 0.77
N THR A 98 -7.42 -6.76 0.06
CA THR A 98 -6.12 -6.93 -0.62
C THR A 98 -6.13 -6.41 -2.04
N ARG A 99 -5.08 -5.66 -2.40
CA ARG A 99 -4.73 -5.28 -3.77
C ARG A 99 -3.78 -6.31 -4.39
N PRO A 100 -4.12 -6.92 -5.53
CA PRO A 100 -3.20 -7.78 -6.27
C PRO A 100 -1.93 -7.04 -6.69
N ALA A 101 -0.78 -7.71 -6.55
CA ALA A 101 0.52 -7.11 -6.86
C ALA A 101 0.75 -6.99 -8.36
N ALA A 102 0.40 -8.02 -9.14
CA ALA A 102 0.56 -8.02 -10.59
C ALA A 102 -0.60 -7.29 -11.27
N VAL A 103 -0.31 -6.57 -12.36
CA VAL A 103 -1.31 -5.86 -13.17
C VAL A 103 -2.29 -6.83 -13.82
N GLU A 104 -1.82 -8.02 -14.21
CA GLU A 104 -2.68 -9.07 -14.77
C GLU A 104 -3.71 -9.57 -13.75
N ASP A 105 -3.33 -9.72 -12.49
CA ASP A 105 -4.21 -10.16 -11.41
C ASP A 105 -5.22 -9.07 -10.99
N ARG A 106 -5.03 -7.82 -11.44
CA ARG A 106 -6.00 -6.72 -11.25
C ARG A 106 -7.12 -6.74 -12.27
N LYS A 107 -7.08 -7.64 -13.25
CA LYS A 107 -8.16 -7.83 -14.24
C LYS A 107 -9.26 -8.70 -13.62
N GLY A 108 -9.99 -8.15 -12.66
CA GLY A 108 -11.09 -8.85 -12.01
C GLY A 108 -11.39 -8.35 -10.61
N TYR A 109 -12.36 -9.01 -9.97
CA TYR A 109 -12.79 -8.72 -8.61
C TYR A 109 -11.87 -9.43 -7.61
N ALA A 110 -11.38 -8.69 -6.62
CA ALA A 110 -10.70 -9.27 -5.46
C ALA A 110 -11.71 -9.81 -4.45
N PHE A 111 -11.31 -10.84 -3.72
CA PHE A 111 -12.08 -11.30 -2.56
C PHE A 111 -12.06 -10.24 -1.46
N LEU A 112 -13.25 -9.88 -1.00
CA LEU A 112 -13.42 -9.01 0.16
C LEU A 112 -13.33 -9.84 1.45
N PRO A 113 -12.63 -9.35 2.49
CA PRO A 113 -12.66 -9.96 3.81
C PRO A 113 -14.08 -9.94 4.39
N ASP A 114 -14.44 -10.95 5.18
CA ASP A 114 -15.78 -11.06 5.79
C ASP A 114 -16.20 -9.81 6.56
N LYS A 115 -15.26 -9.15 7.25
CA LYS A 115 -15.51 -7.90 7.99
C LYS A 115 -15.92 -6.72 7.11
N CYS A 116 -15.61 -6.78 5.82
CA CYS A 116 -15.93 -5.75 4.85
C CYS A 116 -17.28 -5.97 4.16
N ILE A 117 -17.91 -7.15 4.33
CA ILE A 117 -19.15 -7.47 3.63
C ILE A 117 -20.29 -6.61 4.18
N SER A 118 -20.99 -5.90 3.29
CA SER A 118 -22.20 -5.13 3.60
C SER A 118 -23.12 -5.12 2.40
N GLU A 119 -24.43 -5.12 2.65
CA GLU A 119 -25.46 -5.04 1.60
C GLU A 119 -25.88 -3.60 1.32
N GLU A 120 -25.57 -2.68 2.23
CA GLU A 120 -26.01 -1.29 2.20
C GLU A 120 -24.87 -0.33 2.50
N PHE A 121 -24.88 0.80 1.79
CA PHE A 121 -23.92 1.89 1.91
C PHE A 121 -24.64 3.24 1.86
N SER A 122 -24.11 4.20 2.62
CA SER A 122 -24.66 5.56 2.65
C SER A 122 -23.90 6.50 1.71
N PRO A 123 -24.57 7.48 1.08
CA PRO A 123 -23.88 8.56 0.37
C PRO A 123 -22.86 9.27 1.29
N GLY A 124 -21.66 9.51 0.78
CA GLY A 124 -20.54 10.08 1.53
C GLY A 124 -19.67 9.04 2.26
N GLU A 125 -20.04 7.75 2.25
CA GLU A 125 -19.27 6.70 2.90
C GLU A 125 -18.01 6.32 2.08
N THR A 126 -16.87 6.17 2.75
CA THR A 126 -15.64 5.63 2.14
C THR A 126 -15.66 4.11 2.17
N VAL A 127 -15.57 3.51 0.99
CA VAL A 127 -15.64 2.07 0.76
C VAL A 127 -14.42 1.60 -0.03
N TRP A 128 -14.20 0.30 -0.10
CA TRP A 128 -13.23 -0.31 -1.00
C TRP A 128 -13.93 -0.91 -2.21
N SER A 129 -13.45 -0.64 -3.42
CA SER A 129 -13.94 -1.35 -4.61
C SER A 129 -13.12 -2.60 -4.88
N ALA A 130 -13.78 -3.76 -4.90
CA ALA A 130 -13.15 -5.04 -5.25
C ALA A 130 -12.68 -5.10 -6.71
N PHE A 131 -13.33 -4.35 -7.60
CA PHE A 131 -12.98 -4.30 -9.02
C PHE A 131 -11.79 -3.38 -9.30
N TYR A 132 -11.79 -2.19 -8.69
CA TYR A 132 -10.73 -1.20 -8.91
C TYR A 132 -9.53 -1.36 -7.96
N HIS A 133 -9.65 -2.21 -6.93
CA HIS A 133 -8.60 -2.47 -5.93
C HIS A 133 -8.11 -1.19 -5.23
N ALA A 134 -9.04 -0.28 -4.96
CA ALA A 134 -8.79 1.04 -4.41
C ALA A 134 -9.96 1.54 -3.55
N PRO A 135 -9.72 2.47 -2.62
CA PRO A 135 -10.78 3.16 -1.92
C PRO A 135 -11.60 4.04 -2.86
N ALA A 136 -12.88 4.20 -2.55
CA ALA A 136 -13.83 4.98 -3.30
C ALA A 136 -14.85 5.64 -2.36
N LEU A 137 -15.43 6.74 -2.82
CA LEU A 137 -16.50 7.46 -2.12
C LEU A 137 -17.85 7.10 -2.73
N VAL A 138 -18.79 6.64 -1.92
CA VAL A 138 -20.18 6.40 -2.37
C VAL A 138 -20.85 7.74 -2.64
N GLN A 139 -21.31 7.94 -3.87
CA GLN A 139 -21.99 9.18 -4.27
C GLN A 139 -23.50 9.07 -4.04
N LYS A 140 -24.12 8.01 -4.58
CA LYS A 140 -25.56 7.77 -4.51
C LYS A 140 -25.90 6.33 -4.90
N GLU A 141 -27.05 5.86 -4.43
CA GLU A 141 -27.67 4.65 -4.95
C GLU A 141 -28.27 4.92 -6.35
N VAL A 142 -28.12 3.96 -7.26
CA VAL A 142 -28.59 4.05 -8.65
C VAL A 142 -29.85 3.21 -8.80
N HIS A 143 -30.95 3.86 -9.21
CA HIS A 143 -32.27 3.24 -9.36
C HIS A 143 -32.79 3.21 -10.81
N GLU A 144 -31.94 3.53 -11.81
CA GLU A 144 -32.34 3.58 -13.22
C GLU A 144 -32.83 2.23 -13.75
N ILE A 145 -32.32 1.14 -13.19
CA ILE A 145 -32.72 -0.24 -13.44
C ILE A 145 -33.06 -0.86 -12.08
N ASP A 146 -34.00 -1.79 -12.04
CA ASP A 146 -34.22 -2.63 -10.86
C ASP A 146 -33.07 -3.65 -10.72
N TYR A 147 -31.94 -3.17 -10.17
CA TYR A 147 -30.74 -3.97 -9.96
C TYR A 147 -30.97 -5.11 -8.96
N ILE A 148 -31.89 -4.93 -8.01
CA ILE A 148 -32.27 -5.98 -7.07
C ILE A 148 -32.91 -7.14 -7.84
N LYS A 149 -33.85 -6.87 -8.73
CA LYS A 149 -34.48 -7.93 -9.54
C LYS A 149 -33.50 -8.62 -10.49
N LYS A 150 -32.52 -7.88 -11.04
CA LYS A 150 -31.60 -8.41 -12.05
C LYS A 150 -30.36 -9.11 -11.47
N TYR A 151 -29.81 -8.58 -10.38
CA TYR A 151 -28.53 -8.98 -9.81
C TYR A 151 -28.63 -9.34 -8.32
N SER A 152 -29.82 -9.28 -7.73
CA SER A 152 -30.04 -9.53 -6.28
C SER A 152 -29.21 -8.61 -5.38
N SER A 153 -28.85 -7.42 -5.87
CA SER A 153 -28.00 -6.46 -5.16
C SER A 153 -28.32 -5.02 -5.55
N LYS A 154 -28.12 -4.10 -4.62
CA LYS A 154 -28.15 -2.66 -4.88
C LYS A 154 -26.93 -2.24 -5.70
N CYS A 155 -27.09 -1.16 -6.47
CA CYS A 155 -26.03 -0.57 -7.28
C CYS A 155 -25.74 0.84 -6.79
N TYR A 156 -24.46 1.18 -6.66
CA TYR A 156 -24.01 2.46 -6.18
C TYR A 156 -23.11 3.14 -7.21
N SER A 157 -23.32 4.44 -7.40
CA SER A 157 -22.35 5.29 -8.08
C SER A 157 -21.24 5.63 -7.10
N ILE A 158 -20.01 5.39 -7.51
CA ILE A 158 -18.81 5.59 -6.68
C ILE A 158 -17.84 6.53 -7.38
N TYR A 159 -17.04 7.23 -6.59
CA TYR A 159 -15.90 8.01 -7.07
C TYR A 159 -14.62 7.35 -6.58
N VAL A 160 -13.86 6.73 -7.49
CA VAL A 160 -12.65 5.98 -7.18
C VAL A 160 -11.48 6.94 -7.15
N TRP A 161 -10.69 6.91 -6.07
CA TRP A 161 -9.52 7.76 -5.94
C TRP A 161 -8.31 7.17 -6.65
N GLU A 162 -7.61 8.01 -7.40
CA GLU A 162 -6.32 7.67 -7.99
C GLU A 162 -5.19 8.18 -7.10
N ASN A 163 -4.12 7.40 -7.02
CA ASN A 163 -2.89 7.85 -6.40
C ASN A 163 -2.16 8.76 -7.40
N THR A 164 -2.55 10.03 -7.44
CA THR A 164 -1.88 11.06 -8.26
C THR A 164 -0.79 11.75 -7.43
N GLU A 165 0.40 11.90 -8.01
CA GLU A 165 1.50 12.69 -7.44
C GLU A 165 1.14 14.19 -7.47
N GLY A 166 0.32 14.65 -6.52
CA GLY A 166 -0.12 16.05 -6.43
C GLY A 166 -1.00 16.35 -5.21
N LEU A 167 -1.18 17.65 -4.91
CA LEU A 167 -2.03 18.13 -3.79
C LEU A 167 -3.53 17.90 -4.04
N VAL A 168 -3.95 17.80 -5.30
CA VAL A 168 -5.33 17.53 -5.69
C VAL A 168 -5.44 16.06 -6.04
N ARG A 169 -6.25 15.32 -5.29
CA ARG A 169 -6.54 13.92 -5.57
C ARG A 169 -7.46 13.83 -6.78
N GLY A 170 -6.90 13.30 -7.87
CA GLY A 170 -7.69 12.89 -9.03
C GLY A 170 -8.47 11.61 -8.76
N GLY A 171 -9.39 11.32 -9.66
CA GLY A 171 -10.22 10.13 -9.59
C GLY A 171 -11.25 10.12 -10.70
N TYR A 172 -11.96 9.02 -10.83
CA TYR A 172 -12.97 8.82 -11.85
C TYR A 172 -14.25 8.24 -11.26
N TYR A 173 -15.35 8.49 -11.96
CA TYR A 173 -16.65 7.94 -11.60
C TYR A 173 -16.76 6.50 -12.09
N GLY A 174 -17.32 5.65 -11.25
CA GLY A 174 -17.67 4.27 -11.56
C GLY A 174 -19.04 3.91 -11.01
N ALA A 175 -19.50 2.71 -11.35
CA ALA A 175 -20.66 2.08 -10.73
C ALA A 175 -20.25 0.69 -10.24
N SER A 176 -20.73 0.29 -9.07
CA SER A 176 -20.44 -1.03 -8.51
C SER A 176 -21.63 -1.54 -7.72
N LEU A 177 -21.80 -2.87 -7.72
CA LEU A 177 -22.82 -3.54 -6.93
C LEU A 177 -22.37 -3.62 -5.47
N ALA A 178 -23.34 -3.68 -4.55
CA ALA A 178 -23.06 -3.73 -3.11
C ALA A 178 -22.11 -4.86 -2.72
N TYR A 179 -22.27 -6.06 -3.29
CA TYR A 179 -21.39 -7.20 -2.99
C TYR A 179 -19.96 -7.06 -3.52
N ASP A 180 -19.71 -6.10 -4.43
CA ASP A 180 -18.37 -5.77 -4.95
C ASP A 180 -17.73 -4.60 -4.18
N LEU A 181 -18.43 -4.08 -3.18
CA LEU A 181 -17.97 -3.00 -2.31
C LEU A 181 -17.67 -3.54 -0.90
N GLY A 182 -16.53 -3.13 -0.37
CA GLY A 182 -16.10 -3.44 0.99
C GLY A 182 -16.31 -2.26 1.92
N LYS A 183 -17.08 -2.46 2.99
CA LYS A 183 -17.21 -1.52 4.09
C LYS A 183 -15.90 -1.43 4.88
N LEU A 184 -15.50 -0.22 5.25
CA LEU A 184 -14.23 0.03 5.95
C LEU A 184 -14.42 0.50 7.41
N THR A 185 -15.66 0.52 7.91
CA THR A 185 -16.00 1.07 9.23
C THR A 185 -15.29 0.36 10.39
N HIS A 186 -14.97 -0.93 10.26
CA HIS A 186 -14.21 -1.66 11.29
C HIS A 186 -12.78 -1.12 11.47
N LEU A 187 -12.25 -0.37 10.50
CA LEU A 187 -10.93 0.23 10.60
C LEU A 187 -10.88 1.43 11.56
N GLU A 188 -12.02 2.05 11.85
CA GLU A 188 -12.14 3.15 12.82
C GLU A 188 -11.73 2.70 14.23
N GLU A 189 -11.91 1.42 14.57
CA GLU A 189 -11.45 0.83 15.84
C GLU A 189 -9.93 0.93 16.04
N TYR A 190 -9.18 1.03 14.92
CA TYR A 190 -7.73 1.21 14.91
C TYR A 190 -7.32 2.69 14.85
N GLY A 191 -8.28 3.61 14.98
CA GLY A 191 -8.06 5.05 14.94
C GLY A 191 -7.80 5.61 13.54
N ILE A 192 -8.30 4.92 12.51
CA ILE A 192 -8.25 5.37 11.12
C ILE A 192 -9.38 6.36 10.87
N ASP A 193 -9.03 7.49 10.25
CA ASP A 193 -9.98 8.51 9.82
C ASP A 193 -10.25 8.31 8.33
N LEU A 194 -11.40 7.70 8.03
CA LEU A 194 -11.76 7.30 6.67
C LEU A 194 -11.95 8.50 5.73
N GLU A 195 -12.36 9.66 6.26
CA GLU A 195 -12.52 10.90 5.48
C GLU A 195 -11.19 11.48 5.00
N LYS A 196 -10.08 11.10 5.65
CA LYS A 196 -8.72 11.57 5.36
C LYS A 196 -7.84 10.54 4.65
N ILE A 197 -8.42 9.42 4.23
CA ILE A 197 -7.73 8.38 3.45
C ILE A 197 -7.39 8.94 2.10
#